data_AF-A0A7S3NQU2-F1
#
_entry.id   AF-A0A7S3NQU2-F1
#
_cell.length_a   1.000
_cell.length_b   1.000
_cell.length_c   1.000
_cell.angle_alpha   90.00
_cell.angle_beta   90.00
_cell.angle_gamma   90.00
#
_symmetry.space_group_name_H-M   'P 1'
#
loop_
_entity.id
_entity.type
_entity.pdbx_description
1 polymer ?
#
loop_
_entity_poly.entity_id
_entity_poly.type
_entity_poly.pdbx_seq_one_letter_code
_entity_poly.pdbx_strand_id
1 'polypeptide(L)'
;GSRQSPINIITANVREAEDVELFISGTDITTGSILYHDHELKVTYSGATAKYTSEDEDSEWALAQFHYHAPAEHRIDGKTHDLEMHSVFVSKTNPGQLLVVGVIYELEQGYEDDEFIASLA
;
A
#
# COMPACT_ATOMS: atom_id res chain seq x y z
N GLY A 1 7.51 -1.76 20.19
CA GLY A 1 7.48 -3.24 20.04
C GLY A 1 8.79 -3.76 19.46
N SER A 2 8.93 -5.07 19.27
CA SER A 2 10.14 -5.69 18.68
C SER A 2 10.14 -5.73 17.14
N ARG A 3 9.00 -5.44 16.51
CA ARG A 3 8.81 -5.35 15.06
C ARG A 3 7.90 -4.15 14.79
N GLN A 4 8.49 -3.00 14.51
CA GLN A 4 7.76 -1.75 14.29
C GLN A 4 8.06 -1.23 12.89
N SER A 5 7.04 -0.67 12.27
CA SER A 5 7.13 0.09 11.01
C SER A 5 7.02 1.59 11.33
N PRO A 6 7.47 2.47 10.41
CA PRO A 6 8.19 2.16 9.17
C PRO A 6 9.62 1.68 9.43
N ILE A 7 10.26 1.13 8.39
CA ILE A 7 11.68 0.74 8.40
C ILE A 7 12.44 1.39 7.25
N ASN A 8 13.77 1.42 7.39
CA ASN A 8 14.67 1.64 6.26
C ASN A 8 15.00 0.30 5.60
N ILE A 9 14.56 0.12 4.36
CA ILE A 9 14.84 -1.06 3.54
C ILE A 9 16.27 -0.89 3.00
N ILE A 10 17.19 -1.69 3.52
CA ILE A 10 18.56 -1.76 3.00
C ILE A 10 18.58 -2.81 1.89
N THR A 11 18.65 -2.37 0.63
CA THR A 11 18.52 -3.26 -0.54
C THR A 11 19.61 -4.33 -0.56
N ALA A 12 20.82 -4.00 -0.09
CA ALA A 12 21.93 -4.94 0.04
C ALA A 12 21.66 -6.11 1.03
N ASN A 13 20.69 -5.96 1.93
CA ASN A 13 20.30 -6.99 2.90
C ASN A 13 19.03 -7.74 2.49
N VAL A 14 18.36 -7.33 1.41
CA VAL A 14 17.16 -8.01 0.91
C VAL A 14 17.56 -9.38 0.37
N ARG A 15 16.73 -10.37 0.66
CA ARG A 15 16.83 -11.71 0.09
C ARG A 15 15.62 -11.95 -0.77
N GLU A 16 15.84 -12.50 -1.95
CA GLU A 16 14.76 -12.95 -2.81
C GLU A 16 13.95 -14.02 -2.07
N ALA A 17 12.63 -13.90 -2.16
CA ALA A 17 11.71 -14.92 -1.69
C ALA A 17 11.27 -15.73 -2.92
N GLU A 18 11.45 -17.04 -2.87
CA GLU A 18 10.95 -17.96 -3.90
C GLU A 18 9.45 -18.18 -3.69
N ASP A 19 8.73 -18.41 -4.80
CA ASP A 19 7.31 -18.79 -4.82
C ASP A 19 6.34 -17.86 -4.07
N VAL A 20 6.64 -16.56 -4.01
CA VAL A 20 5.74 -15.54 -3.46
C VAL A 20 4.98 -14.82 -4.58
N GLU A 21 3.65 -14.85 -4.51
CA GLU A 21 2.75 -14.14 -5.43
C GLU A 21 1.78 -13.23 -4.66
N LEU A 22 1.60 -12.02 -5.16
CA LEU A 22 0.57 -11.09 -4.70
C LEU A 22 -0.27 -10.65 -5.89
N PHE A 23 -1.55 -11.03 -5.89
CA PHE A 23 -2.51 -10.60 -6.90
C PHE A 23 -3.55 -9.67 -6.29
N ILE A 24 -3.63 -8.44 -6.77
CA ILE A 24 -4.63 -7.45 -6.36
C ILE A 24 -5.62 -7.26 -7.49
N SER A 25 -6.91 -7.38 -7.17
CA SER A 25 -7.99 -7.17 -8.12
C SER A 25 -9.09 -6.33 -7.51
N GLY A 26 -9.71 -5.47 -8.30
CA GLY A 26 -10.88 -4.71 -7.90
C GLY A 26 -11.64 -4.20 -9.11
N THR A 27 -12.88 -3.79 -8.88
CA THR A 27 -13.66 -3.02 -9.84
C THR A 27 -13.42 -1.54 -9.64
N ASP A 28 -13.77 -0.73 -10.65
CA ASP A 28 -13.79 0.73 -10.53
C ASP A 28 -14.52 1.16 -9.26
N ILE A 29 -13.95 2.18 -8.60
CA ILE A 29 -14.53 2.77 -7.40
C ILE A 29 -15.77 3.55 -7.82
N THR A 30 -16.94 2.92 -7.74
CA THR A 30 -18.21 3.57 -8.07
C THR A 30 -18.82 4.31 -6.88
N THR A 31 -18.46 3.91 -5.66
CA THR A 31 -18.87 4.55 -4.40
C THR A 31 -17.77 4.40 -3.36
N GLY A 32 -17.52 5.46 -2.58
CA GLY A 32 -16.51 5.51 -1.54
C GLY A 32 -16.63 6.79 -0.72
N SER A 33 -15.81 6.91 0.31
CA SER A 33 -15.68 8.15 1.08
C SER A 33 -14.23 8.58 1.12
N ILE A 34 -14.02 9.90 0.96
CA ILE A 34 -12.72 10.54 1.09
C ILE A 34 -12.74 11.31 2.40
N LEU A 35 -11.71 11.13 3.20
CA LEU A 35 -11.52 11.79 4.48
C LEU A 35 -10.14 12.44 4.46
N TYR A 36 -10.11 13.74 4.70
CA TYR A 36 -8.88 14.52 4.80
C TYR A 36 -8.62 14.88 6.27
N HIS A 37 -7.48 14.45 6.80
CA HIS A 37 -7.06 14.75 8.17
C HIS A 37 -5.61 15.21 8.19
N ASP A 38 -5.39 16.53 8.28
CA ASP A 38 -4.09 17.20 8.48
C ASP A 38 -2.98 16.75 7.49
N HIS A 39 -2.45 15.54 7.67
CA HIS A 39 -1.39 14.91 6.87
C HIS A 39 -1.78 13.57 6.21
N GLU A 40 -3.05 13.14 6.32
CA GLU A 40 -3.57 11.89 5.78
C GLU A 40 -4.75 12.17 4.85
N LEU A 41 -4.62 11.75 3.59
CA LEU A 41 -5.76 11.60 2.68
C LEU A 41 -6.15 10.12 2.71
N LYS A 42 -7.32 9.80 3.27
CA LYS A 42 -7.82 8.44 3.39
C LYS A 42 -9.04 8.22 2.51
N VAL A 43 -9.02 7.14 1.75
CA VAL A 43 -10.14 6.71 0.90
C VAL A 43 -10.62 5.35 1.37
N THR A 44 -11.91 5.28 1.71
CA THR A 44 -12.58 4.03 2.10
C THR A 44 -13.54 3.63 1.00
N TYR A 45 -13.31 2.45 0.41
CA TYR A 45 -14.23 1.84 -0.55
C TYR A 45 -14.18 0.32 -0.44
N SER A 46 -15.27 -0.33 -0.81
CA SER A 46 -15.39 -1.79 -0.87
C SER A 46 -15.39 -2.25 -2.32
N GLY A 47 -14.77 -3.39 -2.62
CA GLY A 47 -14.80 -3.99 -3.96
C GLY A 47 -13.45 -4.42 -4.51
N ALA A 48 -12.36 -4.12 -3.80
CA ALA A 48 -11.05 -4.67 -4.09
C ALA A 48 -10.66 -5.77 -3.09
N THR A 49 -9.86 -6.71 -3.57
CA THR A 49 -9.32 -7.83 -2.82
C THR A 49 -7.87 -8.08 -3.20
N ALA A 50 -7.10 -8.64 -2.27
CA ALA A 50 -5.79 -9.21 -2.55
C ALA A 50 -5.81 -10.71 -2.29
N LYS A 51 -5.09 -11.46 -3.12
CA LYS A 51 -4.71 -12.85 -2.88
C LYS A 51 -3.20 -12.89 -2.71
N TYR A 52 -2.74 -13.42 -1.58
CA TYR A 52 -1.33 -13.65 -1.28
C TYR A 52 -1.08 -15.16 -1.24
N THR A 53 -0.06 -15.61 -1.98
CA THR A 53 0.34 -17.01 -2.03
C THR A 53 1.84 -17.13 -1.77
N SER A 54 2.22 -18.09 -0.94
CA SER A 54 3.60 -18.53 -0.69
C SER A 54 3.59 -20.04 -0.39
N GLU A 55 4.76 -20.65 -0.15
CA GLU A 55 4.84 -22.07 0.26
C GLU A 55 4.04 -22.38 1.54
N ASP A 56 3.97 -21.43 2.47
CA ASP A 56 3.35 -21.61 3.80
C ASP A 56 1.96 -20.95 3.92
N GLU A 57 1.53 -20.17 2.93
CA GLU A 57 0.32 -19.34 3.03
C GLU A 57 -0.43 -19.23 1.70
N ASP A 58 -1.75 -19.47 1.71
CA ASP A 58 -2.69 -19.07 0.66
C ASP A 58 -3.83 -18.31 1.34
N SER A 59 -3.84 -16.98 1.19
CA SER A 59 -4.72 -16.10 1.95
C SER A 59 -5.40 -15.04 1.08
N GLU A 60 -6.66 -14.76 1.43
CA GLU A 60 -7.46 -13.72 0.78
C GLU A 60 -7.78 -12.58 1.73
N TRP A 61 -7.70 -11.38 1.19
CA TRP A 61 -7.82 -10.14 1.94
C TRP A 61 -8.81 -9.20 1.25
N ALA A 62 -9.66 -8.53 2.02
CA ALA A 62 -10.58 -7.51 1.51
C ALA A 62 -9.99 -6.13 1.78
N LEU A 63 -9.98 -5.25 0.78
CA LEU A 63 -9.54 -3.88 0.98
C LEU A 63 -10.49 -3.18 1.97
N ALA A 64 -9.91 -2.53 2.97
CA ALA A 64 -10.67 -1.69 3.90
C ALA A 64 -10.54 -0.22 3.53
N GLN A 65 -9.33 0.23 3.22
CA GLN A 65 -9.02 1.62 2.93
C GLN A 65 -7.65 1.74 2.27
N PHE A 66 -7.39 2.85 1.59
CA PHE A 66 -6.03 3.29 1.35
C PHE A 66 -5.84 4.71 1.85
N HIS A 67 -4.60 5.07 2.18
CA HIS A 67 -4.24 6.41 2.59
C HIS A 67 -2.84 6.79 2.13
N TYR A 68 -2.53 8.07 2.16
CA TYR A 68 -1.25 8.61 1.76
C TYR A 68 -0.51 9.26 2.92
N HIS A 69 0.82 9.18 2.86
CA HIS A 69 1.75 9.96 3.67
C HIS A 69 2.68 10.74 2.76
N ALA A 70 2.82 12.04 3.03
CA ALA A 70 3.79 12.92 2.38
C ALA A 70 4.60 13.64 3.48
N PRO A 71 5.92 13.41 3.59
CA PRO A 71 6.74 12.51 2.77
C PRO A 71 6.48 11.02 3.04
N ALA A 72 7.09 10.14 2.24
CA ALA A 72 7.05 8.69 2.47
C ALA A 72 7.56 8.29 3.87
N GLU A 73 6.94 7.30 4.50
CA GLU A 73 7.31 6.82 5.83
C GLU A 73 8.48 5.84 5.76
N HIS A 74 8.42 4.86 4.84
CA HIS A 74 9.52 3.95 4.54
C HIS A 74 10.64 4.65 3.78
N ARG A 75 11.86 4.15 3.99
CA ARG A 75 13.05 4.61 3.27
C ARG A 75 13.66 3.46 2.50
N ILE A 76 14.27 3.77 1.35
CA ILE A 76 15.07 2.82 0.57
C ILE A 76 16.51 3.31 0.60
N ASP A 77 17.41 2.49 1.15
CA ASP A 77 18.83 2.81 1.32
C ASP A 77 19.08 4.19 1.99
N GLY A 78 18.21 4.56 2.92
CA GLY A 78 18.25 5.82 3.66
C GLY A 78 17.62 7.02 2.94
N LYS A 79 17.18 6.88 1.67
CA LYS A 79 16.44 7.90 0.93
C LYS A 79 14.99 7.95 1.39
N THR A 80 14.51 9.16 1.71
CA THR A 80 13.07 9.45 1.86
C THR A 80 12.52 9.86 0.49
N HIS A 81 11.37 9.33 0.12
CA HIS A 81 10.68 9.63 -1.13
C HIS A 81 9.51 10.61 -0.93
N ASP A 82 8.95 11.13 -2.01
CA ASP A 82 8.02 12.26 -1.97
C ASP A 82 6.64 11.89 -1.40
N LEU A 83 6.18 10.67 -1.66
CA LEU A 83 4.86 10.18 -1.24
C LEU A 83 4.86 8.66 -1.08
N GLU A 84 4.09 8.16 -0.13
CA GLU A 84 3.82 6.73 0.04
C GLU A 84 2.32 6.49 0.20
N MET A 85 1.75 5.61 -0.62
CA MET A 85 0.38 5.12 -0.47
C MET A 85 0.38 3.78 0.27
N HIS A 86 -0.45 3.67 1.29
CA HIS A 86 -0.75 2.42 1.98
C HIS A 86 -2.14 1.92 1.61
N SER A 87 -2.23 0.76 0.96
CA SER A 87 -3.48 0.02 0.80
C SER A 87 -3.61 -1.01 1.93
N VAL A 88 -4.61 -0.85 2.78
CA VAL A 88 -4.84 -1.68 3.97
C VAL A 88 -5.93 -2.70 3.67
N PHE A 89 -5.55 -3.97 3.69
CA PHE A 89 -6.45 -5.09 3.54
C PHE A 89 -6.62 -5.83 4.87
N VAL A 90 -7.84 -6.32 5.11
CA VAL A 90 -8.21 -7.13 6.28
C VAL A 90 -8.40 -8.57 5.83
N SER A 91 -7.85 -9.53 6.58
CA SER A 91 -8.00 -10.94 6.24
C SER A 91 -9.48 -11.36 6.26
N LYS A 92 -9.89 -12.12 5.24
CA LYS A 92 -11.25 -12.67 5.16
C LYS A 92 -11.51 -13.78 6.18
N THR A 93 -10.46 -14.43 6.69
CA THR A 93 -10.57 -15.57 7.63
C THR A 93 -10.22 -15.18 9.07
N ASN A 94 -9.43 -14.13 9.27
CA ASN A 94 -9.07 -13.62 10.59
C ASN A 94 -9.06 -12.08 10.60
N PRO A 95 -10.19 -11.42 10.93
CA PRO A 95 -10.32 -9.96 10.84
C PRO A 95 -9.34 -9.13 11.70
N GLY A 96 -8.62 -9.75 12.63
CA GLY A 96 -7.56 -9.08 13.41
C GLY A 96 -6.22 -8.98 12.67
N GLN A 97 -6.06 -9.65 11.53
CA GLN A 97 -4.85 -9.62 10.70
C GLN A 97 -5.01 -8.63 9.55
N LEU A 98 -3.91 -7.93 9.27
CA LEU A 98 -3.81 -6.94 8.20
C LEU A 98 -2.70 -7.32 7.22
N LEU A 99 -2.95 -7.06 5.94
CA LEU A 99 -1.94 -6.97 4.89
C LEU A 99 -1.91 -5.52 4.43
N VAL A 100 -0.74 -4.88 4.47
CA VAL A 100 -0.57 -3.50 3.99
C VAL A 100 0.38 -3.51 2.81
N VAL A 101 -0.07 -2.98 1.68
CA VAL A 101 0.74 -2.82 0.48
C VAL A 101 1.14 -1.36 0.36
N GLY A 102 2.44 -1.10 0.40
CA GLY A 102 3.04 0.23 0.23
C GLY A 102 3.43 0.47 -1.23
N VAL A 103 3.04 1.62 -1.78
CA VAL A 103 3.49 2.11 -3.10
C VAL A 103 4.21 3.43 -2.88
N ILE A 104 5.48 3.50 -3.29
CA ILE A 104 6.33 4.68 -3.15
C ILE A 104 6.32 5.45 -4.47
N TYR A 105 6.19 6.78 -4.39
CA TYR A 105 6.20 7.68 -5.53
C TYR A 105 7.39 8.65 -5.45
N GLU A 106 7.90 9.04 -6.61
CA GLU A 106 8.90 10.09 -6.77
C GLU A 106 8.36 11.18 -7.70
N LEU A 107 8.59 12.43 -7.35
CA LEU A 107 8.29 13.58 -8.20
C LEU A 107 9.43 13.79 -9.19
N GLU A 108 9.14 13.61 -10.48
CA GLU A 108 10.09 13.89 -11.55
C GLU A 108 9.53 14.96 -12.50
N GLN A 109 10.34 15.96 -12.84
CA GLN A 109 9.95 16.96 -13.83
C GLN A 109 10.02 16.36 -15.24
N GLY A 110 9.02 16.68 -16.07
CA GLY A 110 8.98 16.26 -17.48
C GLY A 110 8.30 14.92 -17.73
N TYR A 111 7.65 14.35 -16.71
CA TYR A 111 6.78 13.18 -16.82
C TYR A 111 5.32 13.62 -16.81
N GLU A 112 4.46 12.83 -17.46
CA GLU A 112 3.01 13.02 -17.37
C GLU A 112 2.56 12.82 -15.92
N ASP A 113 1.54 13.58 -15.51
CA ASP A 113 0.93 13.40 -14.20
C ASP A 113 0.39 11.97 -14.08
N ASP A 114 0.56 11.36 -12.90
CA ASP A 114 -0.09 10.08 -12.60
C ASP A 114 -1.61 10.28 -12.66
N GLU A 115 -2.28 9.63 -13.61
CA GLU A 115 -3.72 9.81 -13.87
C GLU A 115 -4.57 9.55 -12.62
N PHE A 116 -4.14 8.61 -11.78
CA PHE A 116 -4.85 8.30 -10.55
C PHE A 116 -4.64 9.40 -9.50
N ILE A 117 -3.41 9.86 -9.28
CA ILE A 117 -3.15 10.99 -8.38
C ILE A 117 -3.88 12.26 -8.85
N ALA A 118 -3.88 12.54 -10.16
CA ALA A 118 -4.60 13.66 -10.75
C ALA A 118 -6.12 13.56 -10.53
N SER A 119 -6.68 12.35 -10.50
CA SER A 119 -8.11 12.12 -10.26
C SER A 119 -8.57 12.42 -8.83
N LEU A 120 -7.64 12.61 -7.89
CA LEU A 120 -7.96 12.90 -6.48
C LEU A 120 -8.14 14.40 -6.18
N ALA A 121 -7.87 15.28 -7.15
CA ALA A 121 -8.03 16.74 -7.05
C ALA A 121 -9.43 17.21 -7.46
#